data_AF-A0A961CHQ1-F1
#
_entry.id   AF-A0A961CHQ1-F1
#
_cell.length_a   1.000
_cell.length_b   1.000
_cell.length_c   1.000
_cell.angle_alpha   90.00
_cell.angle_beta   90.00
_cell.angle_gamma   90.00
#
_symmetry.space_group_name_H-M   'P 1'
#
loop_
_entity.id
_entity.type
_entity.pdbx_description
1 polymer ?
#
loop_
_entity_poly.entity_id
_entity_poly.type
_entity_poly.pdbx_seq_one_letter_code
_entity_poly.pdbx_strand_id
1 'polypeptide(L)'
;RDSDDPLAEGEVGKCGVAVDTLADMHDLFADIDLGAVTTSMTINSPAAVIFAMYVATAEDHGVERARLGGTLQNDILKEYQAQKEFVFPPRPSMRLVRDTMTFCAAEMPRWHPISISGYHIREAGSTAAQELAFTLANGFAYVELAQQAGLPVDAFAPRLSFFFNAHIDFFEEIAKYRAARRIWSRWLNERDGAQLDRSVQLRFHTQTAGVSLTAQQP
;
A
#
# COMPACT_ATOMS: atom_id res chain seq x y z
N ARG A 1 -14.11 5.46 -11.34
CA ARG A 1 -15.11 5.88 -12.33
C ARG A 1 -15.69 4.61 -12.86
N ASP A 2 -16.98 4.60 -13.11
CA ASP A 2 -17.64 3.41 -13.67
C ASP A 2 -17.29 3.33 -15.16
N SER A 3 -17.35 2.14 -15.76
CA SER A 3 -16.89 1.92 -17.13
C SER A 3 -17.68 2.67 -18.21
N ASP A 4 -18.86 3.18 -17.89
CA ASP A 4 -19.71 3.98 -18.79
C ASP A 4 -19.49 5.51 -18.65
N ASP A 5 -18.60 5.94 -17.75
CA ASP A 5 -18.22 7.35 -17.62
C ASP A 5 -17.54 7.80 -18.93
N PRO A 6 -17.95 8.94 -19.54
CA PRO A 6 -17.32 9.45 -20.75
C PRO A 6 -15.80 9.65 -20.65
N LEU A 7 -15.27 9.86 -19.44
CA LEU A 7 -13.83 10.00 -19.21
C LEU A 7 -13.09 8.66 -19.09
N ALA A 8 -13.81 7.53 -19.07
CA ALA A 8 -13.25 6.18 -19.07
C ALA A 8 -13.12 5.58 -20.49
N GLU A 9 -13.65 6.25 -21.52
CA GLU A 9 -13.57 5.80 -22.90
C GLU A 9 -12.12 5.49 -23.32
N GLY A 10 -11.86 4.28 -23.80
CA GLY A 10 -10.53 3.83 -24.23
C GLY A 10 -9.58 3.37 -23.12
N GLU A 11 -10.00 3.45 -21.85
CA GLU A 11 -9.18 3.05 -20.69
C GLU A 11 -9.72 1.82 -19.93
N VAL A 12 -11.00 1.45 -20.14
CA VAL A 12 -11.62 0.26 -19.52
C VAL A 12 -10.84 -1.02 -19.88
N GLY A 13 -10.35 -1.73 -18.86
CA GLY A 13 -9.65 -3.01 -19.03
C GLY A 13 -8.21 -2.93 -19.57
N LYS A 14 -7.68 -1.72 -19.83
CA LYS A 14 -6.40 -1.53 -20.55
C LYS A 14 -5.16 -1.70 -19.66
N CYS A 15 -5.18 -1.13 -18.46
CA CYS A 15 -4.06 -1.17 -17.51
C CYS A 15 -4.26 -2.20 -16.39
N GLY A 16 -5.39 -2.91 -16.39
CA GLY A 16 -5.78 -3.85 -15.35
C GLY A 16 -7.25 -4.23 -15.46
N VAL A 17 -7.75 -5.01 -14.49
CA VAL A 17 -9.16 -5.39 -14.40
C VAL A 17 -10.06 -4.17 -14.13
N ALA A 18 -11.23 -4.12 -14.76
CA ALA A 18 -12.28 -3.14 -14.46
C ALA A 18 -13.19 -3.69 -13.34
N VAL A 19 -13.44 -2.89 -12.31
CA VAL A 19 -14.32 -3.22 -11.19
C VAL A 19 -15.20 -2.03 -10.91
N ASP A 20 -16.48 -2.13 -11.28
CA ASP A 20 -17.47 -1.07 -11.11
C ASP A 20 -18.44 -1.42 -9.96
N THR A 21 -18.69 -2.71 -9.77
CA THR A 21 -19.69 -3.24 -8.86
C THR A 21 -19.16 -4.42 -8.05
N LEU A 22 -19.96 -4.83 -7.06
CA LEU A 22 -19.68 -6.05 -6.30
C LEU A 22 -19.73 -7.32 -7.18
N ALA A 23 -20.54 -7.33 -8.25
CA ALA A 23 -20.60 -8.45 -9.19
C ALA A 23 -19.26 -8.70 -9.86
N ASP A 24 -18.54 -7.64 -10.26
CA ASP A 24 -17.21 -7.77 -10.85
C ASP A 24 -16.20 -8.35 -9.85
N MET A 25 -16.36 -8.04 -8.56
CA MET A 25 -15.52 -8.60 -7.49
C MET A 25 -15.81 -10.09 -7.26
N HIS A 26 -17.09 -10.50 -7.35
CA HIS A 26 -17.46 -11.92 -7.31
C HIS A 26 -16.85 -12.68 -8.48
N ASP A 27 -16.95 -12.15 -9.70
CA ASP A 27 -16.39 -12.78 -10.88
C ASP A 27 -14.86 -12.87 -10.79
N LEU A 28 -14.19 -11.80 -10.33
CA LEU A 28 -12.74 -11.75 -10.17
C LEU A 28 -12.20 -12.81 -9.20
N PHE A 29 -12.97 -13.12 -8.16
CA PHE A 29 -12.59 -14.09 -7.13
C PHE A 29 -13.37 -15.40 -7.20
N ALA A 30 -14.05 -15.67 -8.33
CA ALA A 30 -14.73 -16.93 -8.55
C ALA A 30 -13.75 -18.10 -8.37
N ASP A 31 -14.19 -19.11 -7.61
CA ASP A 31 -13.42 -20.32 -7.30
C ASP A 31 -12.10 -20.10 -6.52
N ILE A 32 -11.89 -18.92 -5.93
CA ILE A 32 -10.73 -18.63 -5.07
C ILE A 32 -11.14 -18.63 -3.59
N ASP A 33 -10.56 -19.54 -2.80
CA ASP A 33 -10.74 -19.53 -1.34
C ASP A 33 -9.95 -18.36 -0.71
N LEU A 34 -10.62 -17.21 -0.54
CA LEU A 34 -10.10 -16.01 0.09
C LEU A 34 -9.64 -16.20 1.54
N GLY A 35 -10.10 -17.26 2.22
CA GLY A 35 -9.66 -17.62 3.56
C GLY A 35 -8.34 -18.39 3.60
N ALA A 36 -7.91 -18.95 2.46
CA ALA A 36 -6.69 -19.74 2.31
C ALA A 36 -5.55 -18.99 1.61
N VAL A 37 -5.86 -18.02 0.75
CA VAL A 37 -4.85 -17.21 0.04
C VAL A 37 -4.64 -15.83 0.67
N THR A 38 -3.58 -15.15 0.26
CA THR A 38 -3.40 -13.72 0.57
C THR A 38 -3.51 -12.89 -0.69
N THR A 39 -4.28 -11.79 -0.64
CA THR A 39 -4.51 -10.93 -1.81
C THR A 39 -3.75 -9.62 -1.68
N SER A 40 -3.00 -9.24 -2.72
CA SER A 40 -2.37 -7.91 -2.81
C SER A 40 -3.12 -7.08 -3.83
N MET A 41 -3.59 -5.89 -3.43
CA MET A 41 -4.31 -4.96 -4.31
C MET A 41 -3.53 -3.65 -4.47
N THR A 42 -3.02 -3.43 -5.69
CA THR A 42 -2.39 -2.17 -6.10
C THR A 42 -3.48 -1.14 -6.38
N ILE A 43 -4.01 -0.55 -5.31
CA ILE A 43 -5.11 0.43 -5.38
C ILE A 43 -4.89 1.53 -4.34
N ASN A 44 -5.15 2.80 -4.73
CA ASN A 44 -4.87 3.98 -3.90
C ASN A 44 -6.11 4.83 -3.66
N SER A 45 -6.44 5.80 -4.52
CA SER A 45 -7.58 6.69 -4.27
C SER A 45 -8.92 6.00 -4.00
N PRO A 46 -9.35 5.00 -4.79
CA PRO A 46 -10.57 4.26 -4.51
C PRO A 46 -10.35 3.07 -3.57
N ALA A 47 -9.19 2.96 -2.91
CA ALA A 47 -8.82 1.78 -2.12
C ALA A 47 -9.86 1.42 -1.07
N ALA A 48 -10.45 2.40 -0.37
CA ALA A 48 -11.47 2.13 0.63
C ALA A 48 -12.72 1.46 0.03
N VAL A 49 -13.13 1.87 -1.17
CA VAL A 49 -14.32 1.34 -1.86
C VAL A 49 -14.04 -0.06 -2.40
N ILE A 50 -12.92 -0.22 -3.12
CA ILE A 50 -12.50 -1.53 -3.64
C ILE A 50 -12.25 -2.53 -2.52
N PHE A 51 -11.68 -2.09 -1.40
CA PHE A 51 -11.50 -2.93 -0.23
C PHE A 51 -12.81 -3.35 0.42
N ALA A 52 -13.79 -2.44 0.51
CA ALA A 52 -15.13 -2.79 1.01
C ALA A 52 -15.80 -3.85 0.13
N MET A 53 -15.67 -3.75 -1.21
CA MET A 53 -16.15 -4.77 -2.14
C MET A 53 -15.44 -6.12 -1.91
N TYR A 54 -14.11 -6.12 -1.78
CA TYR A 54 -13.34 -7.34 -1.48
C TYR A 54 -13.80 -8.01 -0.18
N VAL A 55 -14.01 -7.22 0.89
CA VAL A 55 -14.49 -7.74 2.17
C VAL A 55 -15.91 -8.29 2.03
N ALA A 56 -16.82 -7.60 1.35
CA ALA A 56 -18.18 -8.08 1.12
C ALA A 56 -18.18 -9.41 0.33
N THR A 57 -17.39 -9.50 -0.75
CA THR A 57 -17.24 -10.74 -1.51
C THR A 57 -16.71 -11.89 -0.64
N ALA A 58 -15.78 -11.63 0.28
CA ALA A 58 -15.31 -12.66 1.21
C ALA A 58 -16.40 -13.11 2.21
N GLU A 59 -17.18 -12.16 2.73
CA GLU A 59 -18.29 -12.45 3.65
C GLU A 59 -19.40 -13.26 2.98
N ASP A 60 -19.73 -12.95 1.72
CA ASP A 60 -20.72 -13.71 0.94
C ASP A 60 -20.28 -15.16 0.68
N HIS A 61 -18.97 -15.40 0.64
CA HIS A 61 -18.37 -16.75 0.57
C HIS A 61 -18.14 -17.38 1.96
N GLY A 62 -18.63 -16.78 3.04
CA GLY A 62 -18.54 -17.32 4.40
C GLY A 62 -17.16 -17.22 5.04
N VAL A 63 -16.27 -16.34 4.54
CA VAL A 63 -14.95 -16.13 5.11
C VAL A 63 -15.00 -15.01 6.15
N GLU A 64 -14.67 -15.35 7.40
CA GLU A 64 -14.56 -14.35 8.47
C GLU A 64 -13.47 -13.31 8.17
N ARG A 65 -13.75 -12.02 8.41
CA ARG A 65 -12.81 -10.91 8.21
C ARG A 65 -11.46 -11.14 8.89
N ALA A 66 -11.46 -11.71 10.09
CA ALA A 66 -10.24 -11.99 10.85
C ALA A 66 -9.31 -13.01 10.18
N ARG A 67 -9.83 -13.85 9.27
CA ARG A 67 -9.05 -14.82 8.50
C ARG A 67 -8.45 -14.22 7.22
N LEU A 68 -8.94 -13.08 6.75
CA LEU A 68 -8.45 -12.47 5.51
C LEU A 68 -7.04 -11.90 5.68
N GLY A 69 -6.13 -12.37 4.83
CA GLY A 69 -4.77 -11.87 4.75
C GLY A 69 -4.53 -11.17 3.42
N GLY A 70 -3.73 -10.12 3.42
CA GLY A 70 -3.48 -9.37 2.20
C GLY A 70 -2.89 -7.99 2.45
N THR A 71 -2.78 -7.21 1.39
CA THR A 71 -2.18 -5.88 1.40
C THR A 71 -2.95 -4.94 0.49
N LEU A 72 -3.26 -3.74 0.97
CA LEU A 72 -3.61 -2.60 0.13
C LEU A 72 -2.38 -1.74 -0.09
N GLN A 73 -2.23 -1.17 -1.30
CA GLN A 73 -1.22 -0.13 -1.50
C GLN A 73 -1.57 1.11 -0.67
N ASN A 74 -2.74 1.74 -0.92
CA ASN A 74 -3.36 2.78 -0.07
C ASN A 74 -2.42 3.91 0.40
N ASP A 75 -1.35 4.17 -0.35
CA ASP A 75 -0.38 5.23 -0.06
C ASP A 75 -0.70 6.42 -0.97
N ILE A 76 -1.49 7.35 -0.44
CA ILE A 76 -1.92 8.53 -1.18
C ILE A 76 -0.84 9.62 -1.26
N LEU A 77 0.07 9.72 -0.29
CA LEU A 77 1.11 10.75 -0.31
C LEU A 77 2.02 10.62 -1.54
N LYS A 78 2.39 9.39 -1.90
CA LYS A 78 3.15 9.14 -3.14
C LYS A 78 2.35 9.43 -4.42
N GLU A 79 1.02 9.47 -4.38
CA GLU A 79 0.21 9.82 -5.55
C GLU A 79 0.42 11.27 -5.93
N TYR A 80 0.42 12.17 -4.95
CA TYR A 80 0.72 13.58 -5.20
C TYR A 80 2.17 13.79 -5.63
N GLN A 81 3.10 12.99 -5.09
CA GLN A 81 4.53 13.09 -5.40
C GLN A 81 4.87 12.54 -6.80
N ALA A 82 4.38 11.35 -7.17
CA ALA A 82 4.89 10.58 -8.30
C ALA A 82 3.83 9.89 -9.19
N GLN A 83 2.95 9.04 -8.64
CA GLN A 83 2.11 8.13 -9.44
C GLN A 83 0.84 8.79 -10.03
N LYS A 84 0.34 9.88 -9.42
CA LYS A 84 -0.72 10.76 -9.93
C LYS A 84 -2.14 10.19 -9.99
N GLU A 85 -2.43 9.10 -9.29
CA GLU A 85 -3.77 8.50 -9.15
C GLU A 85 -4.51 9.05 -7.92
N PHE A 86 -4.67 10.38 -7.84
CA PHE A 86 -5.42 11.04 -6.76
C PHE A 86 -6.81 11.53 -7.23
N VAL A 87 -7.84 11.32 -6.39
CA VAL A 87 -9.21 11.83 -6.63
C VAL A 87 -9.52 13.05 -5.77
N PHE A 88 -9.19 13.00 -4.48
CA PHE A 88 -9.51 14.06 -3.53
C PHE A 88 -8.27 14.91 -3.18
N PRO A 89 -8.45 16.09 -2.54
CA PRO A 89 -7.33 16.83 -1.94
C PRO A 89 -6.61 16.02 -0.84
N PRO A 90 -5.38 16.37 -0.45
CA PRO A 90 -4.59 15.55 0.47
C PRO A 90 -5.24 15.22 1.81
N ARG A 91 -5.89 16.19 2.47
CA ARG A 91 -6.50 16.01 3.80
C ARG A 91 -7.63 14.97 3.82
N PRO A 92 -8.67 15.05 2.97
CA PRO A 92 -9.71 14.02 2.93
C PRO A 92 -9.17 12.65 2.50
N SER A 93 -8.17 12.59 1.63
CA SER A 93 -7.54 11.31 1.28
C SER A 93 -6.81 10.67 2.46
N MET A 94 -6.04 11.46 3.23
CA MET A 94 -5.40 10.98 4.47
C MET A 94 -6.43 10.49 5.49
N ARG A 95 -7.60 11.13 5.57
CA ARG A 95 -8.71 10.65 6.42
C ARG A 95 -9.16 9.24 6.03
N LEU A 96 -9.28 8.95 4.73
CA LEU A 96 -9.65 7.61 4.25
C LEU A 96 -8.58 6.58 4.61
N VAL A 97 -7.29 6.90 4.45
CA VAL A 97 -6.20 6.02 4.86
C VAL A 97 -6.28 5.70 6.35
N ARG A 98 -6.47 6.71 7.21
CA ARG A 98 -6.63 6.55 8.66
C ARG A 98 -7.79 5.62 9.01
N ASP A 99 -8.94 5.84 8.39
CA ASP A 99 -10.15 5.07 8.68
C ASP A 99 -9.95 3.59 8.24
N THR A 100 -9.32 3.34 7.09
CA THR A 100 -8.93 1.99 6.65
C THR A 100 -7.96 1.32 7.62
N MET A 101 -6.94 2.04 8.11
CA MET A 101 -5.99 1.52 9.10
C MET A 101 -6.69 1.17 10.42
N THR A 102 -7.60 2.03 10.88
CA THR A 102 -8.36 1.83 12.11
C THR A 102 -9.28 0.62 12.00
N PHE A 103 -9.99 0.48 10.88
CA PHE A 103 -10.83 -0.68 10.60
C PHE A 103 -10.02 -1.98 10.58
N CYS A 104 -8.87 -2.00 9.89
CA CYS A 104 -8.04 -3.20 9.84
C CYS A 104 -7.46 -3.59 11.20
N ALA A 105 -7.06 -2.60 12.01
CA ALA A 105 -6.55 -2.84 13.36
C ALA A 105 -7.61 -3.47 14.29
N ALA A 106 -8.89 -3.12 14.11
CA ALA A 106 -9.99 -3.68 14.89
C ALA A 106 -10.46 -5.05 14.37
N GLU A 107 -10.65 -5.20 13.06
CA GLU A 107 -11.44 -6.31 12.49
C GLU A 107 -10.62 -7.29 11.65
N MET A 108 -9.46 -6.87 11.14
CA MET A 108 -8.68 -7.63 10.14
C MET A 108 -7.20 -7.72 10.55
N PRO A 109 -6.90 -8.40 11.67
CA PRO A 109 -5.57 -8.42 12.28
C PRO A 109 -4.50 -9.09 11.41
N ARG A 110 -4.85 -9.72 10.27
CA ARG A 110 -3.94 -10.33 9.30
C ARG A 110 -3.67 -9.43 8.08
N TRP A 111 -4.41 -8.35 7.92
CA TRP A 111 -4.33 -7.45 6.77
C TRP A 111 -3.25 -6.38 6.93
N HIS A 112 -2.59 -6.02 5.84
CA HIS A 112 -1.66 -4.90 5.74
C HIS A 112 -2.39 -3.71 5.11
N PRO A 113 -2.86 -2.72 5.90
CA PRO A 113 -3.76 -1.67 5.41
C PRO A 113 -3.09 -0.65 4.49
N ILE A 114 -1.76 -0.66 4.42
CA ILE A 114 -0.97 0.25 3.60
C ILE A 114 0.39 -0.36 3.25
N SER A 115 0.84 -0.13 2.02
CA SER A 115 2.19 -0.41 1.55
C SER A 115 2.87 0.89 1.16
N ILE A 116 3.70 1.42 2.05
CA ILE A 116 4.36 2.73 1.94
C ILE A 116 5.44 2.66 0.86
N SER A 117 5.25 3.41 -0.22
CA SER A 117 5.82 3.09 -1.52
C SER A 117 6.83 4.11 -2.03
N GLY A 118 8.08 3.68 -2.18
CA GLY A 118 9.15 4.38 -2.88
C GLY A 118 9.28 4.01 -4.35
N TYR A 119 8.75 2.86 -4.76
CA TYR A 119 8.89 2.36 -6.14
C TYR A 119 8.57 3.43 -7.21
N HIS A 120 7.37 4.01 -7.13
CA HIS A 120 6.88 5.01 -8.08
C HIS A 120 7.68 6.32 -8.01
N ILE A 121 8.17 6.69 -6.83
CA ILE A 121 9.03 7.87 -6.65
C ILE A 121 10.35 7.68 -7.41
N ARG A 122 10.92 6.48 -7.35
CA ARG A 122 12.14 6.11 -8.08
C ARG A 122 11.90 6.03 -9.59
N GLU A 123 10.81 5.39 -10.03
CA GLU A 123 10.43 5.31 -11.44
C GLU A 123 10.16 6.70 -12.05
N ALA A 124 9.69 7.67 -11.25
CA ALA A 124 9.52 9.06 -11.66
C ALA A 124 10.83 9.86 -11.76
N GLY A 125 11.99 9.23 -11.52
CA GLY A 125 13.33 9.80 -11.72
C GLY A 125 14.03 10.27 -10.45
N SER A 126 13.60 9.86 -9.25
CA SER A 126 14.31 10.22 -8.03
C SER A 126 15.65 9.50 -7.90
N THR A 127 16.57 10.05 -7.10
CA THR A 127 17.75 9.31 -6.63
C THR A 127 17.36 8.25 -5.58
N ALA A 128 18.26 7.30 -5.28
CA ALA A 128 18.03 6.31 -4.21
C ALA A 128 17.87 6.97 -2.84
N ALA A 129 18.62 8.05 -2.60
CA ALA A 129 18.50 8.86 -1.38
C ALA A 129 17.14 9.57 -1.28
N GLN A 130 16.62 10.11 -2.39
CA GLN A 130 15.30 10.75 -2.44
C GLN A 130 14.18 9.73 -2.24
N GLU A 131 14.23 8.59 -2.93
CA GLU A 131 13.28 7.48 -2.73
C GLU A 131 13.24 7.10 -1.25
N LEU A 132 14.41 6.85 -0.65
CA LEU A 132 14.51 6.47 0.75
C LEU A 132 13.92 7.52 1.68
N ALA A 133 14.34 8.78 1.53
CA ALA A 133 13.93 9.86 2.42
C ALA A 133 12.43 10.13 2.33
N PHE A 134 11.88 10.24 1.12
CA PHE A 134 10.47 10.56 0.93
C PHE A 134 9.56 9.41 1.35
N THR A 135 9.96 8.16 1.10
CA THR A 135 9.18 6.98 1.53
C THR A 135 9.14 6.87 3.05
N LEU A 136 10.28 7.06 3.74
CA LEU A 136 10.29 7.03 5.21
C LEU A 136 9.51 8.21 5.80
N ALA A 137 9.62 9.41 5.22
CA ALA A 137 8.84 10.56 5.63
C ALA A 137 7.33 10.32 5.49
N ASN A 138 6.87 9.74 4.38
CA ASN A 138 5.48 9.32 4.22
C ASN A 138 5.09 8.29 5.29
N GLY A 139 5.95 7.30 5.55
CA GLY A 139 5.73 6.31 6.60
C GLY A 139 5.55 6.91 7.99
N PHE A 140 6.40 7.87 8.37
CA PHE A 140 6.27 8.59 9.64
C PHE A 140 4.97 9.41 9.70
N ALA A 141 4.56 10.03 8.60
CA ALA A 141 3.28 10.73 8.54
C ALA A 141 2.08 9.79 8.75
N TYR A 142 2.13 8.56 8.25
CA TYR A 142 1.08 7.56 8.49
C TYR A 142 1.08 7.01 9.92
N VAL A 143 2.26 6.88 10.54
CA VAL A 143 2.37 6.53 11.97
C VAL A 143 1.73 7.62 12.82
N GLU A 144 2.06 8.88 12.56
CA GLU A 144 1.47 10.03 13.26
C GLU A 144 -0.06 10.05 13.06
N LEU A 145 -0.52 9.84 11.83
CA LEU A 145 -1.95 9.81 11.49
C LEU A 145 -2.72 8.72 12.29
N ALA A 146 -2.14 7.54 12.46
CA ALA A 146 -2.74 6.45 13.22
C ALA A 146 -2.71 6.74 14.74
N GLN A 147 -1.63 7.32 15.26
CA GLN A 147 -1.56 7.76 16.65
C GLN A 147 -2.57 8.88 16.96
N GLN A 148 -2.77 9.82 16.04
CA GLN A 148 -3.81 10.85 16.14
C GLN A 148 -5.23 10.25 16.15
N ALA A 149 -5.41 9.04 15.60
CA ALA A 149 -6.66 8.28 15.70
C ALA A 149 -6.81 7.53 17.04
N GLY A 150 -5.83 7.63 17.95
CA GLY A 150 -5.83 6.96 19.24
C GLY A 150 -5.27 5.53 19.21
N LEU A 151 -4.69 5.08 18.09
CA LEU A 151 -4.09 3.76 18.01
C LEU A 151 -2.69 3.78 18.63
N PRO A 152 -2.38 2.91 19.62
CA PRO A 152 -1.01 2.76 20.09
C PRO A 152 -0.13 2.19 18.96
N VAL A 153 1.13 2.62 18.88
CA VAL A 153 2.04 2.26 17.77
C VAL A 153 2.11 0.74 17.54
N ASP A 154 2.14 -0.04 18.62
CA ASP A 154 2.22 -1.49 18.57
C ASP A 154 0.94 -2.20 18.06
N ALA A 155 -0.20 -1.50 18.02
CA ALA A 155 -1.44 -2.07 17.47
C ALA A 155 -1.46 -2.08 15.94
N PHE A 156 -0.72 -1.20 15.26
CA PHE A 156 -0.75 -1.09 13.80
C PHE A 156 0.61 -1.21 13.11
N ALA A 157 1.72 -0.80 13.75
CA ALA A 157 3.05 -0.87 13.14
C ALA A 157 3.44 -2.28 12.64
N PRO A 158 3.11 -3.38 13.35
CA PRO A 158 3.32 -4.75 12.85
C PRO A 158 2.56 -5.10 11.56
N ARG A 159 1.71 -4.21 11.04
CA ARG A 159 0.96 -4.35 9.78
C ARG A 159 1.34 -3.33 8.71
N LEU A 160 2.23 -2.38 9.01
CA LEU A 160 2.84 -1.56 7.98
C LEU A 160 3.81 -2.40 7.13
N SER A 161 3.73 -2.22 5.83
CA SER A 161 4.72 -2.72 4.87
C SER A 161 5.20 -1.60 3.97
N PHE A 162 6.32 -1.85 3.30
CA PHE A 162 6.94 -0.91 2.37
C PHE A 162 7.06 -1.52 0.97
N PHE A 163 7.26 -0.67 -0.02
CA PHE A 163 7.50 -1.11 -1.39
C PHE A 163 8.58 -0.25 -2.05
N PHE A 164 9.72 -0.87 -2.36
CA PHE A 164 10.87 -0.18 -2.94
C PHE A 164 11.21 -0.69 -4.34
N ASN A 165 11.92 0.17 -5.08
CA ASN A 165 12.51 -0.14 -6.37
C ASN A 165 13.88 -0.80 -6.21
N ALA A 166 14.17 -1.85 -6.99
CA ALA A 166 15.52 -2.37 -7.19
C ALA A 166 16.09 -1.86 -8.52
N HIS A 167 16.88 -0.79 -8.45
CA HIS A 167 17.49 -0.13 -9.60
C HIS A 167 18.83 -0.78 -10.01
N ILE A 168 19.43 -0.28 -11.09
CA ILE A 168 20.62 -0.84 -11.72
C ILE A 168 21.91 -0.72 -10.89
N ASP A 169 22.01 0.25 -9.97
CA ASP A 169 23.20 0.37 -9.11
C ASP A 169 23.14 -0.66 -7.98
N PHE A 170 23.73 -1.82 -8.24
CA PHE A 170 23.65 -2.99 -7.37
C PHE A 170 24.03 -2.71 -5.92
N PHE A 171 25.10 -1.96 -5.67
CA PHE A 171 25.57 -1.72 -4.30
C PHE A 171 24.82 -0.58 -3.62
N GLU A 172 24.44 0.47 -4.34
CA GLU A 172 23.62 1.54 -3.81
C GLU A 172 22.26 1.01 -3.32
N GLU A 173 21.63 0.12 -4.09
CA GLU A 173 20.33 -0.44 -3.72
C GLU A 173 20.41 -1.36 -2.48
N ILE A 174 21.46 -2.17 -2.36
CA ILE A 174 21.74 -2.94 -1.14
C ILE A 174 21.92 -2.01 0.07
N ALA A 175 22.67 -0.92 -0.10
CA ALA A 175 22.90 0.05 0.96
C ALA A 175 21.59 0.74 1.35
N LYS A 176 20.75 1.13 0.38
CA LYS A 176 19.44 1.76 0.58
C LYS A 176 18.54 0.91 1.47
N TYR A 177 18.39 -0.39 1.16
CA TYR A 177 17.53 -1.27 1.96
C TYR A 177 18.02 -1.46 3.39
N ARG A 178 19.35 -1.58 3.58
CA ARG A 178 19.94 -1.70 4.91
C ARG A 178 19.78 -0.41 5.71
N ALA A 179 19.94 0.74 5.06
CA ALA A 179 19.73 2.05 5.67
C ALA A 179 18.27 2.24 6.06
N ALA A 180 17.31 1.90 5.19
CA ALA A 180 15.88 1.99 5.45
C ALA A 180 15.48 1.28 6.74
N ARG A 181 15.85 0.00 6.88
CA ARG A 181 15.55 -0.80 8.08
C ARG A 181 16.11 -0.18 9.35
N ARG A 182 17.35 0.34 9.30
CA ARG A 182 18.01 0.94 10.47
C ARG A 182 17.37 2.28 10.86
N ILE A 183 17.06 3.14 9.90
CA ILE A 183 16.45 4.45 10.17
C ILE A 183 15.04 4.25 10.74
N TRP A 184 14.23 3.41 10.11
CA TRP A 184 12.88 3.10 10.56
C TRP A 184 12.85 2.53 11.99
N SER A 185 13.70 1.52 12.25
CA SER A 185 13.76 0.87 13.56
C SER A 185 14.15 1.83 14.67
N ARG A 186 15.16 2.69 14.44
CA ARG A 186 15.57 3.72 15.41
C ARG A 186 14.45 4.72 15.67
N TRP A 187 13.81 5.20 14.61
CA TRP A 187 12.73 6.18 14.74
C TRP A 187 11.57 5.62 15.56
N LEU A 188 11.03 4.45 15.21
CA LEU A 188 9.89 3.90 15.95
C LEU A 188 10.22 3.56 17.41
N ASN A 189 11.45 3.15 17.70
CA ASN A 189 11.87 2.88 19.07
C ASN A 189 12.07 4.18 19.87
N GLU A 190 12.91 5.09 19.37
CA GLU A 190 13.35 6.28 20.09
C GLU A 190 12.29 7.39 20.13
N ARG A 191 11.51 7.55 19.05
CA ARG A 191 10.54 8.64 18.90
C ARG A 191 9.11 8.23 19.24
N ASP A 192 8.68 7.08 18.71
CA ASP A 192 7.29 6.62 18.84
C ASP A 192 7.08 5.62 19.98
N GLY A 193 8.17 5.19 20.63
CA GLY A 193 8.12 4.36 21.84
C GLY A 193 7.62 2.94 21.61
N ALA A 194 7.79 2.38 20.40
CA ALA A 194 7.37 1.02 20.09
C ALA A 194 8.09 -0.01 20.97
N GLN A 195 7.33 -0.91 21.59
CA GLN A 195 7.86 -1.90 22.53
C GLN A 195 8.01 -3.29 21.91
N LEU A 196 7.25 -3.59 20.84
CA LEU A 196 7.33 -4.89 20.18
C LEU A 196 8.46 -4.92 19.14
N ASP A 197 9.27 -5.97 19.17
CA ASP A 197 10.31 -6.23 18.15
C ASP A 197 9.73 -6.20 16.74
N ARG A 198 8.49 -6.66 16.56
CA ARG A 198 7.80 -6.69 15.27
C ARG A 198 7.39 -5.30 14.79
N SER A 199 7.13 -4.35 15.67
CA SER A 199 6.72 -2.98 15.31
C SER A 199 7.87 -2.23 14.66
N VAL A 200 9.11 -2.44 15.12
CA VAL A 200 10.29 -1.75 14.60
C VAL A 200 10.85 -2.38 13.31
N GLN A 201 10.26 -3.48 12.83
CA GLN A 201 10.68 -4.13 11.58
C GLN A 201 10.12 -3.43 10.35
N LEU A 202 11.02 -2.93 9.50
CA LEU A 202 10.66 -2.53 8.14
C LEU A 202 10.65 -3.75 7.22
N ARG A 203 9.45 -4.24 6.90
CA ARG A 203 9.21 -5.32 5.94
C ARG A 203 8.78 -4.70 4.61
N PHE A 204 9.32 -5.19 3.51
CA PHE A 204 9.06 -4.59 2.21
C PHE A 204 8.94 -5.62 1.09
N HIS A 205 8.11 -5.28 0.11
CA HIS A 205 8.16 -5.84 -1.23
C HIS A 205 9.19 -5.06 -2.07
N THR A 206 9.76 -5.71 -3.07
CA THR A 206 10.68 -5.07 -4.02
C THR A 206 10.31 -5.46 -5.44
N GLN A 207 10.39 -4.51 -6.36
CA GLN A 207 10.23 -4.73 -7.80
C GLN A 207 11.43 -4.12 -8.53
N THR A 208 11.94 -4.82 -9.54
CA THR A 208 13.03 -4.33 -10.39
C THR A 208 12.57 -3.12 -11.21
N ALA A 209 13.46 -2.15 -11.41
CA ALA A 209 13.14 -0.89 -12.07
C ALA A 209 12.62 -1.08 -13.51
N GLY A 210 11.38 -0.67 -13.76
CA GLY A 210 10.80 -0.69 -15.11
C GLY A 210 11.51 0.29 -16.03
N VAL A 211 11.84 1.48 -15.52
CA VAL A 211 12.55 2.55 -16.25
C VAL A 211 13.96 2.13 -16.74
N SER A 212 14.52 1.06 -16.17
CA SER A 212 15.82 0.53 -16.58
C SER A 212 15.76 -0.40 -17.80
N LEU A 213 14.56 -0.87 -18.16
CA LEU A 213 14.36 -1.78 -19.28
C LEU A 213 14.31 -1.01 -20.61
N THR A 214 14.92 -1.57 -21.65
CA THR A 214 14.92 -0.98 -22.98
C THR A 214 13.96 -1.72 -23.91
N ALA A 215 13.24 -0.97 -24.76
CA ALA A 215 12.43 -1.58 -25.81
C ALA A 215 13.28 -2.23 -26.91
N GLN A 216 14.49 -1.70 -27.14
CA GLN A 216 15.47 -2.26 -28.05
C GLN A 216 16.23 -3.39 -27.35
N GLN A 217 16.43 -4.48 -28.09
CA GLN A 217 17.10 -5.69 -27.60
C GLN A 217 16.52 -6.18 -26.25
N PRO A 218 15.20 -6.45 -26.22
CA PRO A 218 14.48 -6.77 -24.99
C PRO A 218 14.85 -8.16 -24.42
#